data_AF-A0A1J1AD46-F1
#
_entry.id   AF-A0A1J1AD46-F1
#
_cell.length_a   1.000
_cell.length_b   1.000
_cell.length_c   1.000
_cell.angle_alpha   90.00
_cell.angle_beta   90.00
_cell.angle_gamma   90.00
#
_symmetry.space_group_name_H-M   'P 1'
#
loop_
_entity.id
_entity.type
_entity.pdbx_description
1 polymer ?
#
loop_
_entity_poly.entity_id
_entity_poly.type
_entity_poly.pdbx_seq_one_letter_code
_entity_poly.pdbx_strand_id
1 'polypeptide(L)'
;MPEELTALTHVGPATAGVLEAADIEPEDISNRRVSHAQLIEVGVNPGVAARIRREHSLPWSFDGGGDDLDRRAEQVRGLQDGEREWVAASANGWDTPVAGEDVNTTTEDDSGWERRPWPTEPDSETEFEAEAEWRERSRPTPLSELPELDESALGALAEAGITSVSRLATCDLERVADSLGLETEDIRSWQRAARAHDGDGFS
;
A
#
# COMPACT_ATOMS: atom_id res chain seq x y z
N MET A 1 -17.86 -2.75 37.41
CA MET A 1 -18.40 -4.01 36.85
C MET A 1 -17.37 -4.65 35.91
N PRO A 2 -16.23 -5.12 36.43
CA PRO A 2 -15.18 -5.69 35.59
C PRO A 2 -15.59 -7.03 34.97
N GLU A 3 -16.52 -7.77 35.61
CA GLU A 3 -17.02 -9.05 35.10
C GLU A 3 -17.80 -8.92 33.77
N GLU A 4 -18.61 -7.87 33.63
CA GLU A 4 -19.38 -7.60 32.39
C GLU A 4 -18.48 -7.14 31.24
N LEU A 5 -17.43 -6.36 31.54
CA LEU A 5 -16.41 -5.99 30.56
C LEU A 5 -15.64 -7.22 30.07
N THR A 6 -15.26 -8.15 30.95
CA THR A 6 -14.58 -9.39 30.55
C THR A 6 -15.46 -10.38 29.77
N ALA A 7 -16.78 -10.16 29.73
CA ALA A 7 -17.67 -10.95 28.88
C ALA A 7 -17.55 -10.54 27.39
N LEU A 8 -17.00 -9.37 27.09
CA LEU A 8 -16.77 -8.90 25.73
C LEU A 8 -15.58 -9.63 25.10
N THR A 9 -15.75 -10.03 23.85
CA THR A 9 -14.72 -10.74 23.09
C THR A 9 -13.45 -9.88 23.01
N HIS A 10 -12.32 -10.49 23.35
CA HIS A 10 -10.99 -9.86 23.41
C HIS A 10 -10.74 -8.88 24.58
N VAL A 11 -11.68 -8.70 25.50
CA VAL A 11 -11.47 -7.93 26.74
C VAL A 11 -11.01 -8.86 27.85
N GLY A 12 -9.71 -8.84 28.16
CA GLY A 12 -9.15 -9.57 29.31
C GLY A 12 -9.24 -8.78 30.62
N PRO A 13 -8.96 -9.40 31.78
CA PRO A 13 -9.04 -8.74 33.09
C PRO A 13 -8.22 -7.46 33.21
N ALA A 14 -7.02 -7.44 32.61
CA ALA A 14 -6.17 -6.25 32.59
C ALA A 14 -6.78 -5.11 31.76
N THR A 15 -7.37 -5.44 30.60
CA THR A 15 -8.08 -4.46 29.76
C THR A 15 -9.34 -3.97 30.44
N ALA A 16 -10.11 -4.86 31.08
CA ALA A 16 -11.31 -4.48 31.84
C ALA A 16 -10.99 -3.50 32.97
N GLY A 17 -9.89 -3.69 33.70
CA GLY A 17 -9.44 -2.74 34.73
C GLY A 17 -9.05 -1.36 34.16
N VAL A 18 -8.45 -1.33 32.97
CA VAL A 18 -8.14 -0.06 32.28
C VAL A 18 -9.41 0.66 31.83
N LEU A 19 -10.37 -0.07 31.27
CA LEU A 19 -11.65 0.47 30.82
C LEU A 19 -12.49 1.00 32.00
N GLU A 20 -12.54 0.26 33.11
CA GLU A 20 -13.22 0.67 34.34
C GLU A 20 -12.57 1.92 34.96
N ALA A 21 -11.23 1.98 34.99
CA ALA A 21 -10.52 3.17 35.45
C ALA A 21 -10.79 4.42 34.58
N ALA A 22 -11.19 4.20 33.32
CA ALA A 22 -11.55 5.24 32.37
C ALA A 22 -13.07 5.52 32.30
N ASP A 23 -13.87 4.92 33.18
CA ASP A 23 -15.34 5.03 33.21
C ASP A 23 -16.01 4.57 31.90
N ILE A 24 -15.38 3.63 31.19
CA ILE A 24 -15.92 3.06 29.95
C ILE A 24 -16.76 1.83 30.30
N GLU A 25 -18.05 1.90 30.01
CA GLU A 25 -19.00 0.82 30.27
C GLU A 25 -19.02 -0.21 29.12
N PRO A 26 -19.40 -1.48 29.38
CA PRO A 26 -19.53 -2.48 28.33
C PRO A 26 -20.58 -2.08 27.26
N GLU A 27 -21.57 -1.29 27.65
CA GLU A 27 -22.55 -0.73 26.72
C GLU A 27 -21.93 0.29 25.76
N ASP A 28 -20.89 1.01 26.14
CA ASP A 28 -20.25 2.00 25.26
C ASP A 28 -19.49 1.33 24.12
N ILE A 29 -18.87 0.17 24.39
CA ILE A 29 -18.25 -0.65 23.34
C ILE A 29 -19.33 -1.24 22.43
N SER A 30 -20.41 -1.79 22.99
CA SER A 30 -21.49 -2.43 22.23
C SER A 30 -22.27 -1.42 21.36
N ASN A 31 -22.48 -0.21 21.88
CA ASN A 31 -23.18 0.89 21.20
C ASN A 31 -22.23 1.74 20.32
N ARG A 32 -20.95 1.37 20.22
CA ARG A 32 -19.93 2.08 19.42
C ARG A 32 -19.72 3.54 19.83
N ARG A 33 -19.87 3.83 21.12
CA ARG A 33 -19.56 5.14 21.74
C ARG A 33 -18.09 5.31 22.11
N VAL A 34 -17.27 4.29 21.85
CA VAL A 34 -15.81 4.32 22.00
C VAL A 34 -15.13 4.17 20.65
N SER A 35 -14.04 4.89 20.44
CA SER A 35 -13.20 4.77 19.23
C SER A 35 -11.89 4.04 19.51
N HIS A 36 -11.25 3.53 18.46
CA HIS A 36 -9.93 2.89 18.60
C HIS A 36 -8.86 3.83 19.16
N ALA A 37 -8.84 5.09 18.73
CA ALA A 37 -7.94 6.09 19.28
C ALA A 37 -8.16 6.29 20.79
N GLN A 38 -9.43 6.38 21.22
CA GLN A 38 -9.78 6.50 22.64
C GLN A 38 -9.36 5.27 23.44
N LEU A 39 -9.48 4.05 22.91
CA LEU A 39 -8.99 2.83 23.57
C LEU A 39 -7.47 2.91 23.82
N ILE A 40 -6.69 3.39 22.84
CA ILE A 40 -5.24 3.54 23.00
C ILE A 40 -4.92 4.64 24.00
N GLU A 41 -5.65 5.75 23.96
CA GLU A 41 -5.46 6.90 24.85
C GLU A 41 -5.68 6.55 26.32
N VAL A 42 -6.71 5.75 26.63
CA VAL A 42 -6.94 5.27 28.01
C VAL A 42 -5.93 4.20 28.45
N GLY A 43 -5.06 3.74 27.54
CA GLY A 43 -3.97 2.82 27.84
C GLY A 43 -4.26 1.35 27.51
N VAL A 44 -5.28 1.04 26.72
CA VAL A 44 -5.47 -0.32 26.20
C VAL A 44 -4.33 -0.67 25.25
N ASN A 45 -3.78 -1.88 25.38
CA ASN A 45 -2.73 -2.35 24.49
C ASN A 45 -3.17 -2.23 23.00
N PRO A 46 -2.35 -1.67 22.10
CA PRO A 46 -2.73 -1.43 20.71
C PRO A 46 -3.22 -2.67 19.95
N GLY A 47 -2.62 -3.84 20.21
CA GLY A 47 -3.05 -5.09 19.58
C GLY A 47 -4.42 -5.57 20.07
N VAL A 48 -4.74 -5.32 21.35
CA VAL A 48 -6.05 -5.63 21.93
C VAL A 48 -7.09 -4.63 21.45
N ALA A 49 -6.78 -3.33 21.44
CA ALA A 49 -7.64 -2.29 20.88
C ALA A 49 -7.99 -2.55 19.41
N ALA A 50 -7.02 -3.01 18.60
CA ALA A 50 -7.26 -3.39 17.22
C ALA A 50 -8.21 -4.58 17.06
N ARG A 51 -8.15 -5.58 17.96
CA ARG A 51 -9.09 -6.71 17.96
C ARG A 51 -10.49 -6.28 18.39
N ILE A 52 -10.62 -5.54 19.49
CA ILE A 52 -11.90 -5.00 19.97
C ILE A 52 -12.56 -4.15 18.88
N ARG A 53 -11.79 -3.30 18.19
CA ARG A 53 -12.28 -2.48 17.08
C ARG A 53 -12.87 -3.33 15.96
N ARG A 54 -12.18 -4.39 15.53
CA ARG A 54 -12.65 -5.27 14.45
C ARG A 54 -13.92 -6.01 14.84
N GLU A 55 -13.97 -6.53 16.06
CA GLU A 55 -15.11 -7.28 16.58
C GLU A 55 -16.36 -6.39 16.72
N HIS A 56 -16.22 -5.24 17.38
CA HIS A 56 -17.35 -4.34 17.67
C HIS A 56 -17.57 -3.28 16.59
N SER A 57 -16.81 -3.35 15.48
CA SER A 57 -16.86 -2.39 14.36
C SER A 57 -16.73 -0.94 14.83
N LEU A 58 -15.81 -0.68 15.77
CA LEU A 58 -15.63 0.66 16.34
C LEU A 58 -15.02 1.63 15.31
N PRO A 59 -15.41 2.92 15.36
CA PRO A 59 -14.77 3.95 14.55
C PRO A 59 -13.28 4.09 14.91
N TRP A 60 -12.46 4.50 13.95
CA TRP A 60 -11.03 4.76 14.21
C TRP A 60 -10.85 5.90 15.21
N SER A 61 -11.60 6.98 15.02
CA SER A 61 -11.67 8.17 15.87
C SER A 61 -13.03 8.83 15.67
N PHE A 62 -13.60 9.48 16.70
CA PHE A 62 -14.84 10.28 16.55
C PHE A 62 -14.62 11.60 15.80
N ASP A 63 -13.37 12.05 15.77
CA ASP A 63 -12.91 13.29 15.14
C ASP A 63 -12.53 13.12 13.65
N GLY A 64 -12.82 11.94 13.08
CA GLY A 64 -12.53 11.56 11.70
C GLY A 64 -13.41 12.24 10.64
N GLY A 65 -13.66 13.55 10.79
CA GLY A 65 -14.30 14.40 9.80
C GLY A 65 -13.49 15.63 9.39
N GLY A 66 -12.36 15.97 10.04
CA GLY A 66 -11.57 17.15 9.67
C GLY A 66 -10.19 17.30 10.33
N ASP A 67 -10.06 17.06 11.64
CA ASP A 67 -8.86 17.48 12.38
C ASP A 67 -7.61 16.60 12.12
N ASP A 68 -7.80 15.30 11.86
CA ASP A 68 -6.70 14.38 11.50
C ASP A 68 -6.12 14.71 10.11
N LEU A 69 -6.90 15.33 9.23
CA LEU A 69 -6.44 15.85 7.95
C LEU A 69 -5.73 17.20 8.12
N ASP A 70 -6.26 18.13 8.92
CA ASP A 70 -5.62 19.43 9.20
C ASP A 70 -4.25 19.25 9.87
N ARG A 71 -4.14 18.35 10.85
CA ARG A 71 -2.86 18.03 11.51
C ARG A 71 -1.85 17.37 10.56
N ARG A 72 -2.31 16.50 9.63
CA ARG A 72 -1.44 15.93 8.59
C ARG A 72 -1.10 16.95 7.50
N ALA A 73 -2.00 17.85 7.16
CA ALA A 73 -1.76 18.94 6.22
C ALA A 73 -0.71 19.91 6.76
N GLU A 74 -0.73 20.20 8.06
CA GLU A 74 0.32 21.00 8.73
C GLU A 74 1.68 20.30 8.78
N GLN A 75 1.68 18.96 8.84
CA GLN A 75 2.89 18.15 8.75
C GLN A 75 3.43 18.05 7.30
N VAL A 76 2.58 18.25 6.29
CA VAL A 76 2.95 18.32 4.86
C VAL A 76 3.13 19.79 4.43
N ARG A 77 4.18 20.45 4.93
CA ARG A 77 4.67 21.70 4.34
C ARG A 77 5.67 21.39 3.22
N GLY A 78 5.16 21.22 2.00
CA GLY A 78 6.03 20.99 0.83
C GLY A 78 5.35 20.86 -0.54
N LEU A 79 4.08 21.29 -0.70
CA LEU A 79 3.42 21.30 -2.01
C LEU A 79 3.97 22.48 -2.83
N GLN A 80 4.84 22.19 -3.80
CA GLN A 80 5.43 23.19 -4.69
C GLN A 80 4.39 23.62 -5.75
N ASP A 81 4.50 24.85 -6.26
CA ASP A 81 3.57 25.51 -7.20
C ASP A 81 3.14 24.68 -8.44
N GLY A 82 3.84 23.58 -8.77
CA GLY A 82 3.54 22.70 -9.90
C GLY A 82 2.20 21.94 -9.82
N GLU A 83 1.61 21.79 -8.63
CA GLU A 83 0.31 21.10 -8.48
C GLU A 83 -0.90 21.99 -8.85
N ARG A 84 -0.72 23.32 -8.92
CA ARG A 84 -1.81 24.22 -9.35
C ARG A 84 -2.08 24.16 -10.85
N GLU A 85 -1.07 23.88 -11.67
CA GLU A 85 -1.26 23.75 -13.12
C GLU A 85 -2.03 22.47 -13.50
N TRP A 86 -1.87 21.40 -12.72
CA TRP A 86 -2.53 20.11 -12.99
C TRP A 86 -4.05 20.15 -12.77
N VAL A 87 -4.53 20.99 -11.84
CA VAL A 87 -5.97 21.16 -11.60
C VAL A 87 -6.64 21.96 -12.73
N ALA A 88 -5.95 22.96 -13.28
CA ALA A 88 -6.50 23.81 -14.34
C ALA A 88 -6.70 23.04 -15.66
N ALA A 89 -5.84 22.07 -15.98
CA ALA A 89 -5.95 21.27 -17.19
C ALA A 89 -7.12 20.27 -17.15
N SER A 90 -7.53 19.79 -15.96
CA SER A 90 -8.58 18.78 -15.81
C SER A 90 -10.01 19.36 -15.79
N ALA A 91 -10.14 20.67 -15.55
CA ALA A 91 -11.45 21.33 -15.43
C ALA A 91 -12.19 21.54 -16.77
N ASN A 92 -11.51 21.43 -17.92
CA ASN A 92 -12.09 21.79 -19.23
C ASN A 92 -12.73 20.60 -20.00
N GLY A 93 -12.97 19.47 -19.34
CA GLY A 93 -13.46 18.23 -19.99
C GLY A 93 -14.87 17.78 -19.64
N TRP A 94 -15.60 18.50 -18.78
CA TRP A 94 -16.84 17.98 -18.17
C TRP A 94 -18.14 18.65 -18.61
N ASP A 95 -18.11 19.57 -19.57
CA ASP A 95 -19.33 20.21 -20.07
C ASP A 95 -19.35 20.27 -21.60
N THR A 96 -19.96 19.26 -22.22
CA THR A 96 -20.49 19.37 -23.58
C THR A 96 -21.78 18.56 -23.67
N PRO A 97 -22.95 19.15 -23.38
CA PRO A 97 -24.22 18.56 -23.75
C PRO A 97 -24.47 18.78 -25.25
N VAL A 98 -24.41 17.71 -26.06
CA VAL A 98 -24.94 17.75 -27.43
C VAL A 98 -26.44 17.52 -27.38
N ALA A 99 -27.20 18.56 -27.70
CA ALA A 99 -28.65 18.55 -27.81
C ALA A 99 -29.10 18.27 -29.24
N GLY A 100 -30.09 17.38 -29.40
CA GLY A 100 -30.99 17.28 -30.56
C GLY A 100 -30.98 15.95 -31.30
N GLU A 101 -31.95 15.06 -31.05
CA GLU A 101 -33.17 14.91 -31.87
C GLU A 101 -34.06 13.74 -31.40
N ASP A 102 -35.36 13.99 -31.39
CA ASP A 102 -36.48 13.17 -30.93
C ASP A 102 -36.62 11.77 -31.58
N VAL A 103 -36.89 10.75 -30.76
CA VAL A 103 -37.94 9.75 -31.05
C VAL A 103 -38.65 9.37 -29.74
N ASN A 104 -39.95 9.61 -29.73
CA ASN A 104 -40.92 9.34 -28.68
C ASN A 104 -41.30 7.85 -28.64
N THR A 105 -41.20 7.18 -27.48
CA THR A 105 -42.16 6.13 -27.05
C THR A 105 -42.08 5.95 -25.54
N THR A 106 -43.17 6.30 -24.87
CA THR A 106 -43.51 6.00 -23.48
C THR A 106 -43.49 4.51 -23.19
N THR A 107 -42.78 4.08 -22.14
CA THR A 107 -43.23 3.11 -21.10
C THR A 107 -42.18 3.10 -19.99
N GLU A 108 -42.63 3.34 -18.77
CA GLU A 108 -41.88 3.14 -17.53
C GLU A 108 -41.39 1.68 -17.46
N ASP A 109 -40.08 1.46 -17.39
CA ASP A 109 -39.53 0.28 -16.72
C ASP A 109 -38.18 0.64 -16.09
N ASP A 110 -38.06 0.20 -14.86
CA ASP A 110 -36.98 0.36 -13.91
C ASP A 110 -35.70 -0.38 -14.37
N SER A 111 -34.54 0.01 -13.84
CA SER A 111 -33.28 -0.77 -13.88
C SER A 111 -32.51 -0.88 -15.21
N GLY A 112 -31.77 0.18 -15.55
CA GLY A 112 -30.73 0.19 -16.59
C GLY A 112 -29.28 0.18 -16.08
N TRP A 113 -29.02 -0.15 -14.81
CA TRP A 113 -27.67 -0.56 -14.39
C TRP A 113 -27.51 -2.03 -14.73
N GLU A 114 -27.33 -2.35 -16.01
CA GLU A 114 -26.83 -3.65 -16.39
C GLU A 114 -25.46 -3.81 -15.75
N ARG A 115 -25.43 -4.45 -14.57
CA ARG A 115 -24.22 -5.04 -14.02
C ARG A 115 -23.78 -6.04 -15.07
N ARG A 116 -22.87 -5.63 -15.96
CA ARG A 116 -22.07 -6.57 -16.73
C ARG A 116 -21.63 -7.65 -15.75
N PRO A 117 -21.99 -8.92 -15.95
CA PRO A 117 -21.50 -9.97 -15.07
C PRO A 117 -19.99 -9.84 -15.07
N TRP A 118 -19.44 -9.68 -13.87
CA TRP A 118 -18.01 -9.84 -13.67
C TRP A 118 -17.63 -11.16 -14.34
N PRO A 119 -16.57 -11.22 -15.18
CA PRO A 119 -16.11 -12.48 -15.76
C PRO A 119 -15.66 -13.35 -14.58
N THR A 120 -16.59 -14.11 -14.03
CA THR A 120 -16.30 -15.21 -13.14
C THR A 120 -15.82 -16.29 -14.08
N GLU A 121 -14.57 -16.70 -13.87
CA GLU A 121 -13.83 -17.69 -14.67
C GLU A 121 -13.10 -17.06 -15.87
N PRO A 122 -11.98 -16.36 -15.62
CA PRO A 122 -10.89 -16.37 -16.58
C PRO A 122 -10.57 -17.83 -16.91
N ASP A 123 -10.47 -18.15 -18.20
CA ASP A 123 -9.83 -19.38 -18.66
C ASP A 123 -8.45 -19.43 -18.00
N SER A 124 -8.33 -20.21 -16.91
CA SER A 124 -7.19 -20.14 -15.97
C SER A 124 -5.84 -20.44 -16.64
N GLU A 125 -5.84 -20.95 -17.86
CA GLU A 125 -4.62 -21.16 -18.63
C GLU A 125 -4.15 -19.86 -19.34
N THR A 126 -5.05 -19.01 -19.82
CA THR A 126 -4.68 -17.79 -20.57
C THR A 126 -4.40 -16.58 -19.69
N GLU A 127 -5.06 -16.44 -18.53
CA GLU A 127 -4.75 -15.35 -17.60
C GLU A 127 -3.42 -15.60 -16.86
N PHE A 128 -3.07 -16.85 -16.54
CA PHE A 128 -1.76 -17.17 -15.96
C PHE A 128 -0.61 -16.96 -16.95
N GLU A 129 -0.79 -17.27 -18.24
CA GLU A 129 0.18 -16.97 -19.29
C GLU A 129 0.34 -15.46 -19.48
N ALA A 130 -0.76 -14.71 -19.58
CA ALA A 130 -0.73 -13.27 -19.68
C ALA A 130 -0.10 -12.62 -18.43
N GLU A 131 -0.43 -13.07 -17.22
CA GLU A 131 0.16 -12.53 -16.00
C GLU A 131 1.65 -12.90 -15.85
N ALA A 132 2.06 -14.09 -16.30
CA ALA A 132 3.47 -14.49 -16.35
C ALA A 132 4.26 -13.62 -17.32
N GLU A 133 3.71 -13.31 -18.49
CA GLU A 133 4.30 -12.39 -19.46
C GLU A 133 4.45 -10.95 -18.92
N TRP A 134 3.50 -10.48 -18.11
CA TRP A 134 3.58 -9.15 -17.50
C TRP A 134 4.60 -9.12 -16.36
N ARG A 135 4.71 -10.20 -15.57
CA ARG A 135 5.81 -10.36 -14.62
C ARG A 135 7.15 -10.43 -15.32
N GLU A 136 7.25 -11.17 -16.42
CA GLU A 136 8.49 -11.32 -17.20
C GLU A 136 8.96 -9.98 -17.78
N ARG A 137 8.05 -9.19 -18.37
CA ARG A 137 8.38 -7.83 -18.87
C ARG A 137 8.68 -6.82 -17.76
N SER A 138 8.21 -7.08 -16.54
CA SER A 138 8.50 -6.23 -15.37
C SER A 138 9.68 -6.74 -14.54
N ARG A 139 10.35 -7.83 -14.97
CA ARG A 139 11.52 -8.35 -14.27
C ARG A 139 12.70 -7.42 -14.55
N PRO A 140 13.31 -6.84 -13.51
CA PRO A 140 14.55 -6.10 -13.68
C PRO A 140 15.60 -7.04 -14.27
N THR A 141 16.39 -6.55 -15.23
CA THR A 141 17.42 -7.31 -15.94
C THR A 141 18.26 -8.13 -14.96
N PRO A 142 18.25 -9.48 -15.07
CA PRO A 142 18.96 -10.34 -14.13
C PRO A 142 20.48 -10.16 -14.27
N LEU A 143 21.22 -10.32 -13.17
CA LEU A 143 22.69 -10.17 -13.18
C LEU A 143 23.41 -11.18 -14.06
N SER A 144 22.77 -12.32 -14.35
CA SER A 144 23.29 -13.36 -15.25
C SER A 144 23.48 -12.89 -16.70
N GLU A 145 22.93 -11.73 -17.08
CA GLU A 145 23.16 -11.12 -18.39
C GLU A 145 24.49 -10.37 -18.48
N LEU A 146 25.16 -10.08 -17.35
CA LEU A 146 26.47 -9.44 -17.33
C LEU A 146 27.59 -10.49 -17.53
N PRO A 147 28.30 -10.49 -18.68
CA PRO A 147 29.37 -11.46 -18.95
C PRO A 147 30.61 -11.24 -18.08
N GLU A 148 30.74 -10.10 -17.41
CA GLU A 148 31.85 -9.78 -16.51
C GLU A 148 31.71 -10.42 -15.12
N LEU A 149 30.57 -11.07 -14.83
CA LEU A 149 30.31 -11.75 -13.56
C LEU A 149 30.43 -13.27 -13.71
N ASP A 150 31.41 -13.84 -13.02
CA ASP A 150 31.50 -15.30 -12.87
C ASP A 150 30.42 -15.84 -11.91
N GLU A 151 30.15 -17.14 -11.98
CA GLU A 151 29.12 -17.81 -11.18
C GLU A 151 29.33 -17.65 -9.65
N SER A 152 30.59 -17.58 -9.22
CA SER A 152 30.95 -17.28 -7.82
C SER A 152 30.60 -15.84 -7.42
N ALA A 153 30.76 -14.88 -8.33
CA ALA A 153 30.40 -13.48 -8.10
C ALA A 153 28.88 -13.30 -8.10
N LEU A 154 28.17 -14.00 -8.99
CA LEU A 154 26.70 -14.05 -9.00
C LEU A 154 26.14 -14.63 -7.70
N GLY A 155 26.73 -15.72 -7.20
CA GLY A 155 26.35 -16.31 -5.91
C GLY A 155 26.57 -15.35 -4.74
N ALA A 156 27.73 -14.70 -4.68
CA ALA A 156 28.04 -13.71 -3.65
C ALA A 156 27.04 -12.53 -3.68
N LEU A 157 26.77 -11.96 -4.86
CA LEU A 157 25.82 -10.85 -4.98
C LEU A 157 24.38 -11.25 -4.62
N ALA A 158 23.97 -12.49 -4.94
CA ALA A 158 22.67 -13.03 -4.54
C ALA A 158 22.54 -13.18 -3.02
N GLU A 159 23.59 -13.60 -2.30
CA GLU A 159 23.61 -13.65 -0.83
C GLU A 159 23.47 -12.25 -0.19
N ALA A 160 23.99 -11.21 -0.85
CA ALA A 160 23.77 -9.81 -0.46
C ALA A 160 22.38 -9.26 -0.87
N GLY A 161 21.53 -10.06 -1.51
CA GLY A 161 20.20 -9.66 -1.99
C GLY A 161 20.24 -8.76 -3.23
N ILE A 162 21.34 -8.80 -3.99
CA ILE A 162 21.51 -8.07 -5.25
C ILE A 162 21.35 -9.10 -6.37
N THR A 163 20.18 -9.13 -7.01
CA THR A 163 19.84 -10.11 -8.05
C THR A 163 19.61 -9.48 -9.44
N SER A 164 19.73 -8.16 -9.56
CA SER A 164 19.45 -7.42 -10.80
C SER A 164 20.48 -6.34 -11.11
N VAL A 165 20.69 -6.07 -12.40
CA VAL A 165 21.64 -5.09 -12.94
C VAL A 165 21.41 -3.68 -12.38
N SER A 166 20.16 -3.20 -12.40
CA SER A 166 19.81 -1.88 -11.85
C SER A 166 20.10 -1.76 -10.34
N ARG A 167 19.94 -2.86 -9.59
CA ARG A 167 20.25 -2.89 -8.15
C ARG A 167 21.75 -2.89 -7.88
N LEU A 168 22.54 -3.53 -8.73
CA LEU A 168 24.01 -3.45 -8.68
C LEU A 168 24.51 -2.05 -9.11
N ALA A 169 23.88 -1.43 -10.11
CA ALA A 169 24.21 -0.09 -10.59
C ALA A 169 24.02 1.01 -9.53
N THR A 170 23.08 0.81 -8.60
CA THR A 170 22.66 1.76 -7.57
C THR A 170 23.09 1.40 -6.15
N CYS A 171 23.78 0.26 -5.95
CA CYS A 171 24.19 -0.18 -4.63
C CYS A 171 25.31 0.69 -4.01
N ASP A 172 25.40 0.64 -2.69
CA ASP A 172 26.51 1.22 -1.93
C ASP A 172 27.71 0.26 -1.95
N LEU A 173 28.79 0.70 -2.63
CA LEU A 173 29.98 -0.13 -2.89
C LEU A 173 30.68 -0.57 -1.59
N GLU A 174 30.79 0.34 -0.62
CA GLU A 174 31.53 0.09 0.62
C GLU A 174 30.78 -0.91 1.49
N ARG A 175 29.46 -0.74 1.60
CA ARG A 175 28.60 -1.66 2.35
C ARG A 175 28.55 -3.06 1.74
N VAL A 176 28.53 -3.16 0.41
CA VAL A 176 28.49 -4.47 -0.28
C VAL A 176 29.84 -5.18 -0.20
N ALA A 177 30.95 -4.44 -0.34
CA ALA A 177 32.29 -4.98 -0.15
C ALA A 177 32.49 -5.52 1.28
N ASP A 178 32.08 -4.76 2.30
CA ASP A 178 32.12 -5.18 3.70
C ASP A 178 31.27 -6.43 3.96
N SER A 179 30.03 -6.44 3.44
CA SER A 179 29.10 -7.57 3.63
C SER A 179 29.54 -8.86 2.95
N LEU A 180 30.28 -8.77 1.84
CA LEU A 180 30.76 -9.93 1.08
C LEU A 180 32.20 -10.31 1.42
N GLY A 181 32.92 -9.47 2.17
CA GLY A 181 34.35 -9.64 2.42
C GLY A 181 35.19 -9.58 1.15
N LEU A 182 34.74 -8.83 0.13
CA LEU A 182 35.40 -8.67 -1.16
C LEU A 182 36.09 -7.31 -1.25
N GLU A 183 37.04 -7.19 -2.18
CA GLU A 183 37.71 -5.91 -2.42
C GLU A 183 36.75 -4.91 -3.06
N THR A 184 36.75 -3.66 -2.58
CA THR A 184 35.87 -2.61 -3.10
C THR A 184 36.12 -2.30 -4.58
N GLU A 185 37.34 -2.55 -5.08
CA GLU A 185 37.70 -2.37 -6.48
C GLU A 185 36.99 -3.34 -7.41
N ASP A 186 36.78 -4.59 -6.98
CA ASP A 186 36.04 -5.60 -7.73
C ASP A 186 34.56 -5.23 -7.86
N ILE A 187 33.92 -4.86 -6.73
CA ILE A 187 32.52 -4.40 -6.70
C ILE A 187 32.33 -3.15 -7.57
N ARG A 188 33.31 -2.24 -7.56
CA ARG A 188 33.28 -1.02 -8.38
C ARG A 188 33.38 -1.33 -9.87
N SER A 189 34.17 -2.34 -10.25
CA SER A 189 34.25 -2.81 -11.63
C SER A 189 32.89 -3.35 -12.09
N TRP A 190 32.26 -4.21 -11.27
CA TRP A 190 30.95 -4.80 -11.56
C TRP A 190 29.83 -3.75 -11.60
N GLN A 191 29.83 -2.76 -10.71
CA GLN A 191 28.87 -1.65 -10.76
C GLN A 191 29.02 -0.80 -12.03
N ARG A 192 30.25 -0.62 -12.52
CA ARG A 192 30.49 0.10 -13.79
C ARG A 192 29.93 -0.69 -14.98
N ALA A 193 30.17 -2.00 -15.02
CA ALA A 193 29.61 -2.88 -16.05
C ALA A 193 28.07 -2.86 -16.02
N ALA A 194 27.48 -2.94 -14.83
CA ALA A 194 26.03 -2.85 -14.64
C ALA A 194 25.44 -1.52 -15.15
N ARG A 195 26.10 -0.39 -14.86
CA ARG A 195 25.66 0.94 -15.37
C ARG A 195 25.78 1.06 -16.89
N ALA A 196 26.81 0.46 -17.48
CA ALA A 196 26.94 0.44 -18.93
C ALA A 196 25.80 -0.36 -19.57
N HIS A 197 25.45 -1.51 -18.99
CA HIS A 197 24.36 -2.37 -19.46
C HIS A 197 22.95 -1.77 -19.26
N ASP A 198 22.71 -1.10 -18.12
CA ASP A 198 21.43 -0.42 -17.84
C ASP A 198 21.22 0.79 -18.77
N GLY A 199 22.30 1.48 -19.15
CA GLY A 199 22.28 2.60 -20.10
C GLY A 199 22.10 2.22 -21.57
N ASP A 200 22.43 0.98 -21.95
CA ASP A 200 22.31 0.48 -23.34
C ASP A 200 20.89 -0.01 -23.66
N GLY A 201 20.08 -0.32 -22.64
CA GLY A 201 18.69 -0.79 -22.79
C GLY A 201 17.67 0.26 -23.27
N PHE A 202 18.11 1.51 -23.53
CA PHE A 202 17.24 2.64 -23.93
C PHE A 202 17.56 3.21 -25.32
N SER A 203 18.12 2.40 -26.24
CA SER A 203 18.37 2.82 -27.63
C SER A 203 17.73 1.93 -28.68
#